data_AF-A0A6L5QCT1-F1
#
_entry.id   AF-A0A6L5QCT1-F1
#
_cell.length_a   1.000
_cell.length_b   1.000
_cell.length_c   1.000
_cell.angle_alpha   90.00
_cell.angle_beta   90.00
_cell.angle_gamma   90.00
#
_symmetry.space_group_name_H-M   'P 1'
#
loop_
_entity.id
_entity.type
_entity.pdbx_description
1 polymer ?
#
loop_
_entity_poly.entity_id
_entity_poly.type
_entity_poly.pdbx_seq_one_letter_code
_entity_poly.pdbx_strand_id
1 'polypeptide(L)'
;MWITYDPVKRDQTLASRGLDFADASIIRGGRHFITSDTRKTYGEERFICYGMLHGRMVVICYTPRGTGCHVFSMRKANEREQKRFAALLRQ
;
A
#
# COMPACT_ATOMS: atom_id res chain seq x y z
N MET A 1 12.75 1.13 6.91
CA MET A 1 12.20 -0.14 6.39
C MET A 1 12.61 -0.27 4.94
N TRP A 2 13.16 -1.40 4.50
CA TRP A 2 13.51 -1.59 3.09
C TRP A 2 12.28 -2.03 2.29
N ILE A 3 12.14 -1.48 1.08
CA ILE A 3 11.04 -1.76 0.16
C ILE A 3 11.62 -2.45 -1.06
N THR A 4 11.04 -3.59 -1.44
CA THR A 4 11.30 -4.24 -2.73
C THR A 4 10.03 -4.33 -3.54
N TYR A 5 10.20 -4.53 -4.84
CA TYR A 5 9.14 -4.71 -5.80
C TYR A 5 9.73 -5.28 -7.09
N ASP A 6 8.86 -5.84 -7.92
CA ASP A 6 9.16 -6.09 -9.33
C ASP A 6 9.24 -4.74 -10.09
N PRO A 7 10.37 -4.43 -10.78
CA PRO A 7 10.53 -3.16 -11.51
C PRO A 7 9.51 -2.97 -12.63
N VAL A 8 9.19 -4.02 -13.39
CA VAL A 8 8.20 -3.96 -14.48
C VAL A 8 6.83 -3.59 -13.93
N LYS A 9 6.46 -4.19 -12.79
CA LYS A 9 5.19 -3.90 -12.14
C LYS A 9 5.12 -2.50 -11.54
N ARG A 10 6.23 -2.02 -10.97
CA ARG A 10 6.36 -0.64 -10.51
C ARG A 10 6.14 0.32 -11.68
N ASP A 11 6.86 0.14 -12.78
CA ASP A 11 6.82 1.04 -13.93
C ASP A 11 5.43 1.06 -14.56
N GLN A 12 4.77 -0.09 -14.69
CA GLN A 12 3.38 -0.19 -15.15
C GLN A 12 2.41 0.56 -14.22
N THR A 13 2.59 0.43 -12.90
CA THR A 13 1.73 1.13 -11.92
C THR A 13 1.99 2.64 -11.97
N LEU A 14 3.25 3.05 -12.09
CA LEU A 14 3.62 4.45 -12.20
C LEU A 14 3.00 5.07 -13.45
N ALA A 15 3.16 4.44 -14.61
CA ALA A 15 2.61 4.91 -15.88
C ALA A 15 1.07 4.96 -15.89
N SER A 16 0.41 3.91 -15.37
CA SER A 16 -1.06 3.81 -15.45
C SER A 16 -1.81 4.50 -14.31
N ARG A 17 -1.19 4.71 -13.15
CA ARG A 17 -1.86 5.22 -11.93
C ARG A 17 -1.18 6.44 -11.31
N GLY A 18 0.01 6.81 -11.77
CA GLY A 18 0.81 7.88 -11.19
C GLY A 18 1.24 7.58 -9.76
N LEU A 19 1.51 6.31 -9.44
CA LEU A 19 1.90 5.87 -8.10
C LEU A 19 3.17 5.03 -8.17
N ASP A 20 4.18 5.42 -7.41
CA ASP A 20 5.44 4.71 -7.30
C ASP A 20 5.45 3.81 -6.06
N PHE A 21 5.81 2.53 -6.24
CA PHE A 21 5.97 1.61 -5.11
C PHE A 21 7.08 2.04 -4.14
N ALA A 22 8.06 2.84 -4.59
CA ALA A 22 9.08 3.43 -3.72
C ALA A 22 8.47 4.33 -2.61
N ASP A 23 7.32 4.97 -2.88
CA ASP A 23 6.62 5.85 -1.94
C ASP A 23 5.92 5.09 -0.81
N ALA A 24 5.92 3.75 -0.84
CA ALA A 24 5.39 2.93 0.25
C ALA A 24 6.07 3.25 1.60
N SER A 25 7.34 3.67 1.57
CA SER A 25 8.07 4.12 2.75
C SER A 25 7.49 5.39 3.37
N ILE A 26 7.07 6.36 2.55
CA ILE A 26 6.44 7.62 2.99
C ILE A 26 5.11 7.32 3.69
N ILE A 27 4.29 6.47 3.07
CA ILE A 27 2.97 6.10 3.59
C ILE A 27 3.10 5.39 4.94
N ARG A 28 4.11 4.52 5.08
CA ARG A 28 4.40 3.82 6.34
C ARG A 28 5.05 4.69 7.41
N GLY A 29 5.70 5.79 7.03
CA GLY A 29 6.21 6.79 7.97
C GLY A 29 5.12 7.72 8.50
N GLY A 30 4.03 7.89 7.76
CA GLY A 30 2.85 8.65 8.18
C GLY A 30 1.84 7.81 8.97
N ARG A 31 0.69 8.42 9.28
CA ARG A 31 -0.45 7.72 9.88
C ARG A 31 -1.03 6.73 8.87
N HIS A 32 -1.13 5.47 9.26
CA HIS A 32 -1.56 4.38 8.39
C HIS A 32 -2.34 3.32 9.17
N PHE A 33 -3.10 2.51 8.44
CA PHE A 33 -3.83 1.36 8.98
C PHE A 33 -3.45 0.11 8.19
N ILE A 34 -3.06 -0.95 8.89
CA ILE A 34 -2.67 -2.24 8.29
C ILE A 34 -3.65 -3.32 8.73
N THR A 35 -4.01 -4.19 7.79
CA THR A 35 -4.81 -5.39 8.06
C THR A 35 -4.35 -6.54 7.19
N SER A 36 -4.52 -7.77 7.65
CA SER A 36 -4.20 -8.97 6.87
C SER A 36 -5.15 -9.12 5.68
N ASP A 37 -4.62 -9.53 4.52
CA ASP A 37 -5.41 -9.84 3.33
C ASP A 37 -5.97 -11.26 3.41
N THR A 38 -7.12 -11.41 4.05
CA THR A 38 -7.79 -12.71 4.25
C THR A 38 -8.73 -13.10 3.11
N ARG A 39 -8.67 -12.43 1.96
CA ARG A 39 -9.60 -12.67 0.84
C ARG A 39 -9.43 -14.05 0.20
N LYS A 40 -8.21 -14.60 0.21
CA LYS A 40 -7.87 -15.94 -0.29
C LYS A 40 -6.65 -16.48 0.46
N THR A 41 -6.48 -17.79 0.45
CA THR A 41 -5.24 -18.44 0.89
C THR A 41 -4.23 -18.41 -0.25
N TYR A 42 -3.25 -17.51 -0.17
CA TYR A 42 -2.26 -17.29 -1.24
C TYR A 42 -0.97 -18.10 -1.08
N GLY A 43 -0.84 -18.89 -0.01
CA GLY A 43 0.40 -19.61 0.33
C GLY A 43 1.48 -18.71 0.95
N GLU A 44 1.19 -17.43 1.18
CA GLU A 44 2.06 -16.45 1.84
C GLU A 44 1.22 -15.44 2.63
N GLU A 45 1.83 -14.81 3.63
CA GLU A 45 1.20 -13.68 4.32
C GLU A 45 1.10 -12.46 3.42
N ARG A 46 -0.05 -11.81 3.42
CA ARG A 46 -0.29 -10.58 2.69
C ARG A 46 -0.98 -9.58 3.57
N PHE A 47 -0.59 -8.32 3.41
CA PHE A 47 -1.15 -7.21 4.15
C PHE A 47 -1.66 -6.14 3.21
N ILE A 48 -2.71 -5.46 3.65
CA ILE A 48 -3.26 -4.26 3.03
C ILE A 48 -2.97 -3.09 3.97
N CYS A 49 -2.24 -2.11 3.46
CA CYS A 49 -1.97 -0.85 4.15
C CYS A 49 -2.76 0.28 3.49
N TYR A 50 -3.47 1.05 4.31
CA TYR A 50 -4.15 2.28 3.94
C TYR A 50 -3.40 3.45 4.56
N GLY A 51 -3.11 4.48 3.77
CA GLY A 51 -2.50 5.69 4.28
C GLY A 51 -2.59 6.85 3.30
N MET A 52 -1.95 7.96 3.64
CA MET A 52 -2.00 9.19 2.85
C MET A 52 -0.69 9.40 2.08
N LEU A 53 -0.79 9.75 0.81
CA LEU A 53 0.32 10.17 -0.04
C LEU A 53 -0.10 11.44 -0.80
N HIS A 54 0.62 12.54 -0.58
CA HIS A 54 0.35 13.85 -1.22
C HIS A 54 -1.13 14.27 -1.16
N GLY A 55 -1.77 14.14 0.01
CA GLY A 55 -3.19 14.49 0.20
C GLY A 55 -4.19 13.46 -0.34
N ARG A 56 -3.74 12.36 -0.95
CA ARG A 56 -4.61 11.29 -1.45
C ARG A 56 -4.48 10.02 -0.62
N MET A 57 -5.63 9.44 -0.23
CA MET A 57 -5.63 8.11 0.38
C MET A 57 -5.27 7.05 -0.65
N VAL A 58 -4.30 6.21 -0.32
CA VAL A 58 -3.77 5.13 -1.15
C VAL A 58 -3.80 3.81 -0.41
N VAL A 59 -3.83 2.72 -1.18
CA VAL A 59 -3.85 1.34 -0.71
C VAL A 59 -2.63 0.63 -1.27
N ILE A 60 -1.83 0.03 -0.39
CA ILE A 60 -0.67 -0.80 -0.72
C ILE A 60 -0.99 -2.24 -0.35
N CYS A 61 -0.69 -3.19 -1.23
CA CYS A 61 -0.62 -4.61 -0.88
C CYS A 61 0.83 -5.09 -0.93
N TYR A 62 1.26 -5.79 0.12
CA TYR A 62 2.62 -6.28 0.25
C TYR A 62 2.68 -7.60 1.03
N THR A 63 3.79 -8.31 0.84
CA THR A 63 4.20 -9.45 1.69
C THR A 63 5.40 -9.02 2.53
N PRO A 64 5.48 -9.37 3.84
CA PRO A 64 6.63 -9.04 4.66
C PRO A 64 7.88 -9.78 4.16
N ARG A 65 9.04 -9.14 4.25
CA ARG A 65 10.34 -9.75 3.94
C ARG A 65 11.34 -9.28 4.97
N GLY A 66 11.69 -10.12 5.96
CA GLY A 66 12.55 -9.73 7.06
C GLY A 66 12.10 -8.43 7.73
N THR A 67 13.00 -7.44 7.82
CA THR A 67 12.71 -6.09 8.35
C THR A 67 12.07 -5.13 7.34
N GLY A 68 11.61 -5.64 6.20
CA GLY A 68 11.12 -4.89 5.05
C GLY A 68 9.82 -5.46 4.48
N CYS A 69 9.45 -4.98 3.30
CA CYS A 69 8.34 -5.56 2.56
C CYS A 69 8.61 -5.65 1.06
N HIS A 70 7.89 -6.55 0.42
CA HIS A 70 7.80 -6.64 -1.02
C HIS A 70 6.42 -6.15 -1.47
N VAL A 71 6.38 -4.96 -2.07
CA VAL A 71 5.17 -4.33 -2.58
C VAL A 71 4.84 -4.92 -3.95
N PHE A 72 3.62 -5.41 -4.10
CA PHE A 72 3.14 -5.98 -5.36
C PHE A 72 1.87 -5.30 -5.89
N SER A 73 1.31 -4.33 -5.18
CA SER A 73 0.19 -3.54 -5.68
C SER A 73 0.11 -2.20 -4.96
N MET A 74 -0.20 -1.16 -5.72
CA MET A 74 -0.52 0.16 -5.20
C MET A 74 -1.62 0.80 -6.02
N ARG A 75 -2.55 1.48 -5.35
CA ARG A 75 -3.67 2.18 -5.99
C ARG A 75 -4.22 3.28 -5.11
N LYS A 76 -5.01 4.16 -5.71
CA LYS A 76 -5.86 5.07 -4.96
C LYS A 76 -6.96 4.28 -4.24
N ALA A 77 -7.28 4.67 -3.01
CA ALA A 77 -8.43 4.13 -2.30
C ALA A 77 -9.72 4.55 -3.02
N ASN A 78 -10.67 3.63 -3.17
CA ASN A 78 -11.99 3.95 -3.72
C ASN A 78 -12.82 4.76 -2.71
N GLU A 79 -13.98 5.25 -3.09
CA GLU A 79 -14.82 6.09 -2.21
C GLU A 79 -15.27 5.36 -0.93
N ARG A 80 -15.59 4.06 -1.04
CA ARG A 80 -16.02 3.24 0.11
C ARG A 80 -14.89 3.11 1.13
N GLU A 81 -13.68 2.84 0.67
CA GLU A 81 -12.48 2.74 1.51
C GLU A 81 -12.12 4.08 2.13
N GLN A 82 -12.21 5.17 1.35
CA GLN A 82 -12.00 6.52 1.87
C GLN A 82 -12.95 6.83 3.01
N LYS A 83 -14.26 6.59 2.84
CA LYS A 83 -15.25 6.80 3.90
C LYS A 83 -14.96 5.93 5.12
N ARG A 84 -14.59 4.67 4.92
CA ARG A 84 -14.32 3.71 6.00
C ARG A 84 -13.08 4.08 6.83
N PHE A 85 -12.02 4.57 6.19
CA PHE A 85 -10.72 4.74 6.85
C PHE A 85 -10.33 6.20 7.07
N ALA A 86 -11.07 7.18 6.56
CA ALA A 86 -10.74 8.60 6.73
C ALA A 86 -10.56 8.98 8.20
N ALA A 87 -11.44 8.54 9.10
CA ALA A 87 -11.34 8.87 10.53
C ALA A 87 -10.06 8.32 11.18
N LEU A 88 -9.56 7.16 10.74
CA LEU A 88 -8.31 6.57 11.25
C LEU A 88 -7.06 7.29 10.74
N LEU A 89 -7.18 8.02 9.64
CA LEU A 89 -6.06 8.63 8.92
C LEU A 89 -6.05 10.17 9.01
N ARG A 90 -7.01 10.77 9.73
CA ARG A 90 -6.96 12.19 10.10
C ARG A 90 -5.86 12.43 11.14
N GLN A 91 -5.18 13.57 11.02
CA GLN A 91 -4.31 14.10 12.07
C GLN A 91 -5.17 14.66 13.19
#